data_AF-A0A1Q9CFN6-F1
#
_entry.id   AF-A0A1Q9CFN6-F1
#
_cell.length_a   1.000
_cell.length_b   1.000
_cell.length_c   1.000
_cell.angle_alpha   90.00
_cell.angle_beta   90.00
_cell.angle_gamma   90.00
#
_symmetry.space_group_name_H-M   'P 1'
#
loop_
_entity.id
_entity.type
_entity.pdbx_description
1 polymer ?
#
loop_
_entity_poly.entity_id
_entity_poly.type
_entity_poly.pdbx_seq_one_letter_code
_entity_poly.pdbx_strand_id
1 'polypeptide(L)'
;MSPMSPGPKLSPSPDKALSGRIPHVVTVYSESGTTYVKATMPADIDQAQLKEEAASVGTSKVPLPGATAWNWNRYRSVAWLGGKRPAEGENSAEKKPRTETDPVTLGRMLIQGVVRVLQNRVKANKGVPGSIVAIALKTATSVDLKLAARRMSTGAGMPIRKVTVVGAGTLGSQVAFQTAISGFDVAVLDTQAESLSRCRAAHEAFAQQYLTREGPKQARAWQGLASHSTAKEVAKAALDRLVYTTDAAEAMDGSDLVSENVPEIVEVKAATYNALSAHASPETIFTSNSSTLLPSQFAEATGRPARFCALHFANGIWDANIGEVMAHPGTKPEVFERVVQFAKEIGMVPLRCHKEQSGYIINTLLVPWLNAAQTLVTKGVCTTEDVDRAWAICFGIVNSDKGPLGIMDMIGQGTAHNVLKYWGANLPDAQMAANADYIKKELLDKGKLGLCGGDPDKDKATGYYNYPNPAWKNRDFLNGTE
;
A
#
# COMPACT_ATOMS: atom_id res chain seq x y z
N MET A 1 -77.97 11.14 -4.53
CA MET A 1 -77.10 11.05 -5.71
C MET A 1 -75.66 11.16 -5.25
N SER A 2 -74.71 10.26 -5.47
CA SER A 2 -74.67 8.83 -5.73
C SER A 2 -73.25 8.41 -5.26
N PRO A 3 -73.07 7.26 -4.61
CA PRO A 3 -71.74 6.78 -4.22
C PRO A 3 -70.95 6.38 -5.47
N MET A 4 -69.70 6.85 -5.60
CA MET A 4 -68.78 6.35 -6.63
C MET A 4 -68.31 4.94 -6.28
N SER A 5 -68.40 4.07 -7.28
CA SER A 5 -68.12 2.65 -7.26
C SER A 5 -66.71 2.29 -6.78
N PRO A 6 -66.54 1.14 -6.09
CA PRO A 6 -65.22 0.60 -5.80
C PRO A 6 -64.60 0.02 -7.08
N GLY A 7 -63.47 0.60 -7.48
CA GLY A 7 -62.57 0.03 -8.49
C GLY A 7 -61.94 -1.30 -8.01
N PRO A 8 -61.47 -2.13 -8.95
CA PRO A 8 -61.23 -3.55 -8.72
C PRO A 8 -60.06 -3.81 -7.75
N LYS A 9 -60.27 -4.79 -6.85
CA LYS A 9 -59.23 -5.40 -6.03
C LYS A 9 -58.18 -6.04 -6.94
N LEU A 10 -57.00 -5.43 -7.03
CA LEU A 10 -55.81 -6.07 -7.57
C LEU A 10 -55.37 -7.17 -6.60
N SER A 11 -55.55 -8.42 -7.04
CA SER A 11 -54.84 -9.58 -6.51
C SER A 11 -53.33 -9.32 -6.52
N PRO A 12 -52.58 -9.66 -5.46
CA PRO A 12 -51.14 -9.57 -5.51
C PRO A 12 -50.59 -10.53 -6.58
N SER A 13 -49.84 -9.95 -7.52
CA SER A 13 -49.03 -10.66 -8.52
C SER A 13 -48.07 -11.67 -7.84
N PRO A 14 -47.79 -12.83 -8.46
CA PRO A 14 -46.89 -13.85 -7.91
C PRO A 14 -45.41 -13.45 -7.81
N ASP A 15 -44.98 -12.29 -8.32
CA ASP A 15 -43.57 -11.92 -8.42
C ASP A 15 -43.03 -11.08 -7.25
N LYS A 16 -43.34 -11.49 -6.02
CA LYS A 16 -42.53 -11.13 -4.83
C LYS A 16 -41.85 -12.38 -4.25
N ALA A 17 -41.24 -13.17 -5.12
CA ALA A 17 -40.29 -14.21 -4.70
C ALA A 17 -38.87 -13.64 -4.75
N LEU A 18 -38.16 -13.77 -3.61
CA LEU A 18 -36.69 -13.75 -3.49
C LEU A 18 -35.95 -12.40 -3.60
N SER A 19 -36.34 -11.40 -2.81
CA SER A 19 -35.39 -10.32 -2.49
C SER A 19 -34.45 -10.73 -1.35
N GLY A 20 -33.18 -11.00 -1.69
CA GLY A 20 -32.07 -10.42 -0.91
C GLY A 20 -31.26 -11.30 0.04
N ARG A 21 -31.08 -12.60 -0.20
CA ARG A 21 -29.98 -13.37 0.41
C ARG A 21 -29.52 -14.49 -0.52
N ILE A 22 -28.31 -14.36 -1.06
CA ILE A 22 -27.69 -15.43 -1.85
C ILE A 22 -26.78 -16.22 -0.90
N PRO A 23 -27.06 -17.51 -0.62
CA PRO A 23 -26.19 -18.32 0.23
C PRO A 23 -24.93 -18.75 -0.52
N HIS A 24 -23.76 -18.50 0.06
CA HIS A 24 -22.50 -19.11 -0.38
C HIS A 24 -22.39 -20.53 0.20
N VAL A 25 -22.00 -21.51 -0.62
CA VAL A 25 -21.68 -22.85 -0.15
C VAL A 25 -20.19 -22.89 0.21
N VAL A 26 -19.90 -23.17 1.48
CA VAL A 26 -18.53 -23.39 1.96
C VAL A 26 -18.37 -24.87 2.27
N THR A 27 -17.53 -25.54 1.51
CA THR A 27 -17.20 -26.96 1.70
C THR A 27 -15.84 -27.06 2.38
N VAL A 28 -15.81 -27.72 3.53
CA VAL A 28 -14.57 -28.02 4.26
C VAL A 28 -14.31 -29.52 4.11
N TYR A 29 -13.13 -29.88 3.62
CA TYR A 29 -12.72 -31.27 3.51
C TYR A 29 -11.25 -31.42 3.93
N SER A 30 -10.88 -32.66 4.28
CA SER A 30 -9.54 -33.00 4.75
C SER A 30 -8.98 -34.08 3.85
N GLU A 31 -7.76 -33.87 3.35
CA GLU A 31 -7.04 -34.84 2.54
C GLU A 31 -5.59 -34.90 3.05
N SER A 32 -5.12 -36.11 3.36
CA SER A 32 -3.75 -36.36 3.82
C SER A 32 -3.29 -35.46 4.99
N GLY A 33 -4.15 -35.26 5.99
CA GLY A 33 -3.84 -34.45 7.18
C GLY A 33 -3.86 -32.93 6.96
N THR A 34 -4.16 -32.47 5.74
CA THR A 34 -4.28 -31.06 5.39
C THR A 34 -5.76 -30.70 5.23
N THR A 35 -6.20 -29.61 5.88
CA THR A 35 -7.58 -29.14 5.79
C THR A 35 -7.72 -28.10 4.69
N TYR A 36 -8.65 -28.32 3.77
CA TYR A 36 -8.97 -27.43 2.66
C TYR A 36 -10.34 -26.79 2.88
N VAL A 37 -10.46 -25.52 2.50
CA VAL A 37 -11.72 -24.76 2.56
C VAL A 37 -12.01 -24.22 1.16
N LYS A 38 -13.06 -24.73 0.52
CA LYS A 38 -13.53 -24.27 -0.79
C LYS A 38 -14.80 -23.45 -0.60
N ALA A 39 -14.76 -22.19 -1.03
CA ALA A 39 -15.95 -21.34 -1.15
C ALA A 39 -16.33 -21.26 -2.63
N THR A 40 -17.58 -21.56 -2.97
CA THR A 40 -18.06 -21.51 -4.37
C THR A 40 -19.07 -20.37 -4.53
N MET A 41 -18.90 -19.57 -5.60
CA MET A 41 -19.85 -18.52 -5.92
C MET A 41 -21.08 -19.11 -6.64
N PRO A 42 -22.29 -18.59 -6.40
CA PRO A 42 -23.53 -19.11 -6.96
C PRO A 42 -23.59 -19.11 -8.49
N ALA A 43 -22.82 -18.26 -9.17
CA ALA A 43 -22.81 -18.15 -10.63
C ALA A 43 -22.10 -19.33 -11.33
N ASP A 44 -21.31 -20.12 -10.59
CA ASP A 44 -20.50 -21.21 -11.13
C ASP A 44 -21.19 -22.59 -11.03
N ILE A 45 -22.47 -22.62 -10.64
CA ILE A 45 -23.22 -23.86 -10.39
C ILE A 45 -24.35 -23.98 -11.42
N ASP A 46 -24.21 -24.92 -12.36
CA ASP A 46 -25.31 -25.33 -13.24
C ASP A 46 -26.35 -26.14 -12.44
N GLN A 47 -27.58 -25.60 -12.34
CA GLN A 47 -28.66 -26.24 -11.61
C GLN A 47 -29.15 -27.55 -12.25
N ALA A 48 -28.85 -27.80 -13.53
CA ALA A 48 -29.15 -29.07 -14.19
C ALA A 48 -28.26 -30.20 -13.67
N GLN A 49 -26.98 -29.91 -13.43
CA GLN A 49 -25.98 -30.86 -12.94
C GLN A 49 -26.30 -31.37 -11.52
N LEU A 50 -26.84 -30.50 -10.66
CA LEU A 50 -27.31 -30.85 -9.32
C LEU A 50 -28.51 -31.81 -9.32
N LYS A 51 -29.38 -31.74 -10.33
CA LYS A 51 -30.54 -32.65 -10.44
C LYS A 51 -30.14 -34.03 -10.95
N GLU A 52 -29.13 -34.09 -11.82
CA GLU A 52 -28.60 -35.32 -12.38
C GLU A 52 -27.77 -36.11 -11.35
N GLU A 53 -26.95 -35.41 -10.54
CA GLU A 53 -26.21 -36.02 -9.41
C GLU A 53 -27.13 -36.47 -8.28
N ALA A 54 -28.25 -35.78 -8.04
CA ALA A 54 -29.24 -36.20 -7.04
C ALA A 54 -30.06 -37.43 -7.48
N ALA A 55 -30.20 -37.66 -8.79
CA ALA A 55 -30.91 -38.80 -9.36
C ALA A 55 -30.04 -40.06 -9.49
N SER A 56 -28.71 -39.92 -9.58
CA SER A 56 -27.76 -41.03 -9.75
C SER A 56 -27.36 -41.75 -8.45
N VAL A 57 -27.69 -41.18 -7.28
CA VAL A 57 -27.42 -41.83 -5.99
C VAL A 57 -28.65 -42.61 -5.53
N GLY A 58 -28.73 -43.85 -6.02
CA GLY A 58 -29.72 -44.84 -5.59
C GLY A 58 -29.68 -45.07 -4.08
N THR A 59 -30.88 -45.16 -3.49
CA THR A 59 -31.09 -45.49 -2.08
C THR A 59 -30.45 -46.84 -1.73
N SER A 60 -29.37 -46.83 -0.95
CA SER A 60 -28.80 -48.00 -0.29
C SER A 60 -28.40 -47.65 1.14
N LYS A 61 -28.98 -48.40 2.09
CA LYS A 61 -28.83 -48.25 3.53
C LYS A 61 -27.49 -48.83 4.01
N VAL A 62 -26.40 -48.05 4.00
CA VAL A 62 -25.22 -48.26 4.88
C VAL A 62 -24.56 -46.89 5.16
N PRO A 63 -24.29 -46.50 6.42
CA PRO A 63 -23.67 -45.21 6.72
C PRO A 63 -22.14 -45.27 6.54
N LEU A 64 -21.57 -44.35 5.76
CA LEU A 64 -20.13 -44.06 5.76
C LEU A 64 -19.78 -43.13 6.95
N PRO A 65 -18.69 -43.36 7.71
CA PRO A 65 -18.32 -42.51 8.83
C PRO A 65 -17.64 -41.22 8.33
N GLY A 66 -18.21 -40.06 8.68
CA GLY A 66 -17.47 -38.78 8.71
C GLY A 66 -17.93 -37.67 7.76
N ALA A 67 -18.78 -37.94 6.77
CA ALA A 67 -19.33 -36.87 5.93
C ALA A 67 -20.74 -36.48 6.40
N THR A 68 -20.90 -35.26 6.92
CA THR A 68 -22.23 -34.67 7.08
C THR A 68 -22.33 -33.39 6.25
N ALA A 69 -23.05 -33.47 5.13
CA ALA A 69 -23.54 -32.31 4.41
C ALA A 69 -24.67 -31.66 5.23
N TRP A 70 -24.54 -30.38 5.57
CA TRP A 70 -25.59 -29.64 6.29
C TRP A 70 -26.10 -28.47 5.46
N ASN A 71 -27.40 -28.51 5.18
CA ASN A 71 -28.14 -27.47 4.48
C ASN A 71 -28.41 -26.27 5.44
N TRP A 72 -28.03 -25.07 5.01
CA TRP A 72 -27.93 -23.83 5.82
C TRP A 72 -29.29 -23.15 6.10
N ASN A 73 -30.37 -23.91 6.23
CA ASN A 73 -31.73 -23.38 6.43
C ASN A 73 -32.34 -23.61 7.82
N ARG A 74 -31.62 -24.23 8.77
CA ARG A 74 -32.19 -24.61 10.09
C ARG A 74 -31.77 -23.81 11.32
N TYR A 75 -30.87 -22.82 11.22
CA TYR A 75 -30.53 -21.97 12.38
C TYR A 75 -31.17 -20.58 12.25
N ARG A 76 -32.42 -20.49 12.68
CA ARG A 76 -33.07 -19.21 13.03
C ARG A 76 -32.92 -18.99 14.55
N SER A 77 -32.79 -17.72 14.97
CA SER A 77 -32.73 -17.20 16.36
C SER A 77 -31.34 -17.34 17.04
N VAL A 78 -30.74 -16.39 17.78
CA VAL A 78 -31.10 -15.10 18.40
C VAL A 78 -29.80 -14.26 18.49
N ALA A 79 -29.86 -12.94 18.26
CA ALA A 79 -28.78 -12.03 18.62
C ALA A 79 -29.37 -10.77 19.28
N TRP A 80 -29.11 -10.57 20.57
CA TRP A 80 -29.23 -9.29 21.28
C TRP A 80 -28.43 -9.35 22.57
N LEU A 81 -27.41 -8.51 22.73
CA LEU A 81 -26.76 -8.23 24.01
C LEU A 81 -26.30 -6.76 24.03
N GLY A 82 -26.88 -5.99 24.96
CA GLY A 82 -26.21 -4.84 25.60
C GLY A 82 -26.51 -3.45 25.04
N GLY A 83 -27.64 -2.85 25.44
CA GLY A 83 -27.88 -1.41 25.32
C GLY A 83 -29.34 -1.06 25.64
N LYS A 84 -29.58 -0.23 26.66
CA LYS A 84 -30.94 0.19 27.07
C LYS A 84 -31.68 0.84 25.89
N ARG A 85 -32.95 0.45 25.70
CA ARG A 85 -33.90 1.02 24.73
C ARG A 85 -34.25 2.46 25.17
N PRO A 86 -34.09 3.51 24.35
CA PRO A 86 -34.74 4.79 24.60
C PRO A 86 -36.25 4.60 24.48
N ALA A 87 -37.02 5.27 25.34
CA ALA A 87 -38.48 5.25 25.30
C ALA A 87 -38.98 5.75 23.94
N GLU A 88 -40.07 5.13 23.45
CA GLU A 88 -40.72 5.48 22.19
C GLU A 88 -41.29 6.89 22.26
N GLY A 89 -40.68 7.81 21.51
CA GLY A 89 -41.13 9.18 21.36
C GLY A 89 -40.11 10.03 20.59
N GLU A 90 -40.51 10.44 19.39
CA GLU A 90 -39.98 11.55 18.60
C GLU A 90 -38.79 11.37 17.63
N ASN A 91 -39.12 11.73 16.38
CA ASN A 91 -38.31 12.31 15.30
C ASN A 91 -37.49 11.40 14.36
N SER A 92 -38.16 11.09 13.24
CA SER A 92 -37.69 11.19 11.86
C SER A 92 -36.20 11.46 11.64
N ALA A 93 -35.45 10.41 11.29
CA ALA A 93 -34.29 10.52 10.42
C ALA A 93 -34.32 9.34 9.44
N GLU A 94 -34.17 9.66 8.15
CA GLU A 94 -34.24 8.72 7.03
C GLU A 94 -33.42 7.45 7.27
N LYS A 95 -34.07 6.28 7.11
CA LYS A 95 -33.38 5.00 7.06
C LYS A 95 -32.53 4.95 5.78
N LYS A 96 -31.21 5.16 5.90
CA LYS A 96 -30.26 4.85 4.81
C LYS A 96 -30.44 3.38 4.36
N PRO A 97 -30.53 3.11 3.05
CA PRO A 97 -30.58 1.74 2.55
C PRO A 97 -29.26 1.02 2.88
N ARG A 98 -29.34 -0.23 3.33
CA ARG A 98 -28.19 -1.11 3.50
C ARG A 98 -27.73 -1.58 2.12
N THR A 99 -26.90 -0.80 1.46
CA THR A 99 -26.23 -1.17 0.21
C THR A 99 -24.87 -1.81 0.50
N GLU A 100 -24.64 -2.94 -0.17
CA GLU A 100 -23.35 -3.61 -0.43
C GLU A 100 -22.35 -3.66 0.73
N THR A 101 -22.30 -4.82 1.40
CA THR A 101 -21.17 -5.15 2.28
C THR A 101 -19.91 -5.16 1.43
N ASP A 102 -19.00 -4.22 1.70
CA ASP A 102 -17.71 -4.16 1.03
C ASP A 102 -16.96 -5.51 1.20
N PRO A 103 -16.12 -5.93 0.24
CA PRO A 103 -15.42 -7.21 0.29
C PRO A 103 -14.57 -7.42 1.55
N VAL A 104 -14.06 -6.34 2.17
CA VAL A 104 -13.36 -6.39 3.48
C VAL A 104 -14.33 -6.76 4.60
N THR A 105 -15.54 -6.21 4.57
CA THR A 105 -16.64 -6.58 5.47
C THR A 105 -17.05 -8.04 5.27
N LEU A 106 -17.17 -8.50 4.03
CA LEU A 106 -17.46 -9.91 3.68
C LEU A 106 -16.35 -10.87 4.14
N GLY A 107 -15.08 -10.53 3.90
CA GLY A 107 -13.93 -11.32 4.35
C GLY A 107 -13.87 -11.41 5.87
N ARG A 108 -14.11 -10.29 6.58
CA ARG A 108 -14.23 -10.28 8.05
C ARG A 108 -15.41 -11.13 8.53
N MET A 109 -16.56 -11.07 7.86
CA MET A 109 -17.74 -11.88 8.19
C MET A 109 -17.51 -13.38 7.97
N LEU A 110 -16.76 -13.77 6.93
CA LEU A 110 -16.37 -15.16 6.66
C LEU A 110 -15.44 -15.69 7.75
N ILE A 111 -14.38 -14.94 8.09
CA ILE A 111 -13.45 -15.29 9.17
C ILE A 111 -14.19 -15.39 10.52
N GLN A 112 -15.04 -14.41 10.84
CA GLN A 112 -15.86 -14.44 12.06
C GLN A 112 -16.87 -15.59 12.05
N GLY A 113 -17.44 -15.93 10.90
CA GLY A 113 -18.35 -17.06 10.71
C GLY A 113 -17.67 -18.39 11.01
N VAL A 114 -16.48 -18.62 10.45
CA VAL A 114 -15.67 -19.82 10.70
C VAL A 114 -15.28 -19.93 12.18
N VAL A 115 -14.78 -18.84 12.77
CA VAL A 115 -14.42 -18.79 14.20
C VAL A 115 -15.63 -19.11 15.10
N ARG A 116 -16.81 -18.58 14.78
CA ARG A 116 -18.03 -18.77 15.56
C ARG A 116 -18.58 -20.19 15.45
N VAL A 117 -18.50 -20.82 14.28
CA VAL A 117 -18.86 -22.24 14.09
C VAL A 117 -17.96 -23.15 14.90
N LEU A 118 -16.64 -22.89 14.91
CA LEU A 118 -15.67 -23.66 15.69
C LEU A 118 -15.89 -23.50 17.20
N GLN A 119 -16.10 -22.27 17.68
CA GLN A 119 -16.42 -21.99 19.08
C GLN A 119 -17.73 -22.69 19.52
N ASN A 120 -18.75 -22.70 18.67
CA ASN A 120 -20.02 -23.37 18.97
C ASN A 120 -19.88 -24.91 19.00
N ARG A 121 -19.01 -25.50 18.17
CA ARG A 121 -18.73 -26.94 18.22
C ARG A 121 -18.00 -27.37 19.50
N VAL A 122 -17.08 -26.52 20.00
CA VAL A 122 -16.43 -26.73 21.31
C VAL A 122 -17.45 -26.68 22.44
N LYS A 123 -18.31 -25.66 22.45
CA LYS A 123 -19.38 -25.54 23.47
C LYS A 123 -20.37 -26.70 23.46
N ALA A 124 -20.58 -27.33 22.30
CA ALA A 124 -21.49 -28.47 22.15
C ALA A 124 -20.83 -29.83 22.43
N ASN A 125 -19.55 -29.89 22.82
CA ASN A 125 -18.77 -31.11 23.06
C ASN A 125 -18.81 -32.12 21.89
N LYS A 126 -18.88 -31.62 20.64
CA LYS A 126 -19.02 -32.44 19.42
C LYS A 126 -17.68 -32.74 18.75
N GLY A 127 -16.72 -33.29 19.51
CA GLY A 127 -15.58 -34.05 18.97
C GLY A 127 -14.59 -33.31 18.08
N VAL A 128 -14.36 -32.01 18.27
CA VAL A 128 -13.23 -31.31 17.62
C VAL A 128 -12.09 -31.22 18.64
N PRO A 129 -10.93 -31.87 18.41
CA PRO A 129 -9.77 -31.74 19.28
C PRO A 129 -9.41 -30.27 19.50
N GLY A 130 -9.15 -29.87 20.75
CA GLY A 130 -8.83 -28.49 21.11
C GLY A 130 -7.62 -27.92 20.36
N SER A 131 -6.70 -28.79 19.95
CA SER A 131 -5.54 -28.47 19.09
C SER A 131 -5.96 -28.01 17.69
N ILE A 132 -6.97 -28.63 17.06
CA ILE A 132 -7.47 -28.26 15.73
C ILE A 132 -8.18 -26.90 15.79
N VAL A 133 -8.92 -26.64 16.86
CA VAL A 133 -9.57 -25.34 17.09
C VAL A 133 -8.53 -24.25 17.32
N ALA A 134 -7.49 -24.52 18.11
CA ALA A 134 -6.39 -23.59 18.32
C ALA A 134 -5.63 -23.29 17.02
N ILE A 135 -5.34 -24.32 16.21
CA ILE A 135 -4.69 -24.16 14.89
C ILE A 135 -5.61 -23.35 13.97
N ALA A 136 -6.88 -23.70 13.83
CA ALA A 136 -7.81 -23.00 12.95
C ALA A 136 -8.07 -21.54 13.38
N LEU A 137 -8.14 -21.25 14.68
CA LEU A 137 -8.19 -19.88 15.20
C LEU A 137 -6.89 -19.13 14.91
N LYS A 138 -5.74 -19.75 15.18
CA LYS A 138 -4.41 -19.15 14.94
C LYS A 138 -4.23 -18.84 13.46
N THR A 139 -4.61 -19.76 12.57
CA THR A 139 -4.65 -19.61 11.12
C THR A 139 -5.65 -18.53 10.70
N ALA A 140 -6.91 -18.54 11.16
CA ALA A 140 -7.91 -17.52 10.81
C ALA A 140 -7.56 -16.11 11.34
N THR A 141 -6.77 -16.02 12.41
CA THR A 141 -6.20 -14.77 12.92
C THR A 141 -4.82 -14.43 12.36
N SER A 142 -4.25 -15.32 11.53
CA SER A 142 -2.91 -15.15 11.00
C SER A 142 -2.84 -13.89 10.14
N VAL A 143 -1.71 -13.20 10.24
CA VAL A 143 -1.49 -11.98 9.49
C VAL A 143 -1.55 -12.26 7.98
N ASP A 144 -1.06 -13.41 7.54
CA ASP A 144 -1.08 -13.82 6.14
C ASP A 144 -2.49 -13.98 5.58
N LEU A 145 -3.45 -14.49 6.37
CA LEU A 145 -4.85 -14.57 5.95
C LEU A 145 -5.53 -13.19 5.92
N LYS A 146 -5.17 -12.27 6.82
CA LYS A 146 -5.66 -10.88 6.78
C LYS A 146 -5.10 -10.12 5.57
N LEU A 147 -3.82 -10.32 5.24
CA LEU A 147 -3.17 -9.75 4.06
C LEU A 147 -3.75 -10.36 2.78
N ALA A 148 -3.94 -11.69 2.73
CA ALA A 148 -4.58 -12.38 1.61
C ALA A 148 -6.04 -11.93 1.40
N ALA A 149 -6.82 -11.75 2.47
CA ALA A 149 -8.17 -11.21 2.37
C ALA A 149 -8.20 -9.77 1.85
N ARG A 150 -7.18 -8.95 2.17
CA ARG A 150 -7.01 -7.60 1.61
C ARG A 150 -6.79 -7.65 0.09
N ARG A 151 -6.03 -8.65 -0.41
CA ARG A 151 -5.76 -8.89 -1.85
C ARG A 151 -6.97 -9.41 -2.63
N MET A 152 -7.83 -10.22 -2.00
CA MET A 152 -9.01 -10.79 -2.66
C MET A 152 -10.18 -9.79 -2.84
N SER A 153 -10.02 -8.54 -2.38
CA SER A 153 -11.11 -7.55 -2.35
C SER A 153 -11.33 -6.78 -3.65
N THR A 154 -10.51 -6.98 -4.70
CA THR A 154 -10.58 -6.14 -5.91
C THR A 154 -10.63 -6.96 -7.21
N GLY A 155 -11.61 -6.63 -8.06
CA GLY A 155 -11.98 -7.40 -9.25
C GLY A 155 -10.96 -7.42 -10.41
N ALA A 156 -11.26 -8.34 -11.34
CA ALA A 156 -10.77 -8.47 -12.73
C ALA A 156 -9.35 -7.95 -13.03
N GLY A 157 -8.34 -8.58 -12.44
CA GLY A 157 -6.93 -8.46 -12.84
C GLY A 157 -6.11 -9.58 -12.22
N MET A 158 -5.01 -10.00 -12.86
CA MET A 158 -4.10 -10.99 -12.28
C MET A 158 -3.56 -10.48 -10.92
N PRO A 159 -3.63 -11.29 -9.86
CA PRO A 159 -3.14 -10.88 -8.54
C PRO A 159 -1.60 -10.81 -8.55
N ILE A 160 -1.04 -9.67 -8.14
CA ILE A 160 0.40 -9.54 -7.87
C ILE A 160 0.70 -10.31 -6.57
N ARG A 161 1.66 -11.23 -6.63
CA ARG A 161 2.14 -12.01 -5.49
C ARG A 161 3.64 -11.82 -5.30
N LYS A 162 4.41 -11.88 -6.38
CA LYS A 162 5.86 -11.69 -6.37
C LYS A 162 6.24 -10.39 -7.06
N VAL A 163 7.11 -9.61 -6.42
CA VAL A 163 7.60 -8.32 -6.90
C VAL A 163 9.12 -8.37 -7.04
N THR A 164 9.65 -7.96 -8.18
CA THR A 164 11.09 -7.78 -8.36
C THR A 164 11.44 -6.31 -8.17
N VAL A 165 12.26 -5.99 -7.18
CA VAL A 165 12.78 -4.64 -6.95
C VAL A 165 14.19 -4.57 -7.50
N VAL A 166 14.42 -3.68 -8.46
CA VAL A 166 15.68 -3.59 -9.20
C VAL A 166 16.43 -2.34 -8.74
N GLY A 167 17.63 -2.54 -8.21
CA GLY A 167 18.40 -1.53 -7.49
C GLY A 167 18.21 -1.67 -5.98
N ALA A 168 19.29 -1.94 -5.25
CA ALA A 168 19.31 -2.16 -3.81
C ALA A 168 19.81 -0.93 -3.02
N GLY A 169 19.72 0.25 -3.64
CA GLY A 169 20.08 1.54 -3.04
C GLY A 169 19.07 2.03 -2.00
N THR A 170 19.15 3.32 -1.65
CA THR A 170 18.36 3.93 -0.58
C THR A 170 16.84 3.76 -0.76
N LEU A 171 16.29 4.12 -1.93
CA LEU A 171 14.85 3.94 -2.17
C LEU A 171 14.47 2.50 -2.50
N GLY A 172 15.29 1.79 -3.27
CA GLY A 172 15.02 0.39 -3.62
C GLY A 172 14.89 -0.50 -2.38
N SER A 173 15.77 -0.34 -1.39
CA SER A 173 15.66 -1.07 -0.11
C SER A 173 14.38 -0.72 0.66
N GLN A 174 13.98 0.56 0.70
CA GLN A 174 12.71 0.94 1.32
C GLN A 174 11.53 0.28 0.62
N VAL A 175 11.44 0.40 -0.70
CA VAL A 175 10.36 -0.18 -1.52
C VAL A 175 10.29 -1.70 -1.35
N ALA A 176 11.43 -2.38 -1.36
CA ALA A 176 11.51 -3.83 -1.14
C ALA A 176 10.96 -4.21 0.25
N PHE A 177 11.42 -3.54 1.31
CA PHE A 177 10.95 -3.83 2.66
C PHE A 177 9.46 -3.52 2.85
N GLN A 178 8.96 -2.39 2.37
CA GLN A 178 7.55 -2.03 2.49
C GLN A 178 6.63 -2.98 1.71
N THR A 179 7.10 -3.47 0.57
CA THR A 179 6.39 -4.49 -0.20
C THR A 179 6.38 -5.82 0.54
N ALA A 180 7.51 -6.26 1.09
CA ALA A 180 7.63 -7.51 1.84
C ALA A 180 6.85 -7.50 3.16
N ILE A 181 6.86 -6.40 3.91
CA ILE A 181 6.11 -6.26 5.17
C ILE A 181 4.59 -6.20 4.92
N SER A 182 4.18 -5.79 3.72
CA SER A 182 2.80 -5.89 3.23
C SER A 182 2.45 -7.29 2.70
N GLY A 183 3.37 -8.25 2.89
CA GLY A 183 3.17 -9.68 2.71
C GLY A 183 3.55 -10.24 1.35
N PHE A 184 4.13 -9.44 0.45
CA PHE A 184 4.47 -9.88 -0.91
C PHE A 184 5.82 -10.56 -0.92
N ASP A 185 6.00 -11.55 -1.78
CA ASP A 185 7.31 -12.15 -2.01
C ASP A 185 8.15 -11.16 -2.84
N VAL A 186 9.39 -10.91 -2.43
CA VAL A 186 10.21 -9.86 -3.05
C VAL A 186 11.57 -10.42 -3.44
N ALA A 187 11.91 -10.29 -4.72
CA ALA A 187 13.27 -10.48 -5.20
C ALA A 187 13.94 -9.12 -5.34
N VAL A 188 15.04 -8.90 -4.62
CA VAL A 188 15.89 -7.72 -4.72
C VAL A 188 17.03 -8.03 -5.66
N LEU A 189 17.06 -7.34 -6.80
CA LEU A 189 18.09 -7.48 -7.83
C LEU A 189 19.01 -6.26 -7.81
N ASP A 190 20.32 -6.49 -7.78
CA ASP A 190 21.35 -5.47 -7.98
C ASP A 190 22.53 -6.09 -8.74
N THR A 191 23.36 -5.27 -9.39
CA THR A 191 24.54 -5.77 -10.09
C THR A 191 25.73 -6.01 -9.17
N GLN A 192 25.69 -5.43 -7.95
CA GLN A 192 26.78 -5.49 -6.99
C GLN A 192 26.38 -6.27 -5.73
N ALA A 193 27.14 -7.31 -5.40
CA ALA A 193 26.90 -8.13 -4.21
C ALA A 193 27.02 -7.31 -2.92
N GLU A 194 27.90 -6.31 -2.89
CA GLU A 194 28.06 -5.40 -1.75
C GLU A 194 26.82 -4.52 -1.54
N SER A 195 26.14 -4.11 -2.62
CA SER A 195 24.86 -3.37 -2.53
C SER A 195 23.78 -4.24 -1.90
N LEU A 196 23.68 -5.51 -2.30
CA LEU A 196 22.74 -6.47 -1.70
C LEU A 196 23.03 -6.71 -0.21
N SER A 197 24.31 -6.82 0.16
CA SER A 197 24.72 -6.97 1.57
C SER A 197 24.29 -5.77 2.41
N ARG A 198 24.54 -4.54 1.93
CA ARG A 198 24.08 -3.31 2.60
C ARG A 198 22.55 -3.23 2.68
N CYS A 199 21.86 -3.59 1.61
CA CYS A 199 20.40 -3.62 1.58
C CYS A 199 19.80 -4.61 2.58
N ARG A 200 20.39 -5.80 2.72
CA ARG A 200 19.98 -6.79 3.73
C ARG A 200 20.15 -6.24 5.15
N ALA A 201 21.29 -5.62 5.44
CA ALA A 201 21.50 -4.96 6.73
C ALA A 201 20.51 -3.82 6.98
N ALA A 202 20.17 -3.03 5.96
CA ALA A 202 19.15 -1.99 6.05
C ALA A 202 17.76 -2.57 6.33
N HIS A 203 17.38 -3.68 5.70
CA HIS A 203 16.10 -4.34 5.98
C HIS A 203 15.98 -4.85 7.42
N GLU A 204 17.07 -5.36 8.00
CA GLU A 204 17.10 -5.70 9.43
C GLU A 204 16.87 -4.45 10.30
N ALA A 205 17.50 -3.32 9.95
CA ALA A 205 17.28 -2.06 10.66
C ALA A 205 15.84 -1.54 10.51
N PHE A 206 15.25 -1.62 9.31
CA PHE A 206 13.84 -1.25 9.08
C PHE A 206 12.88 -2.17 9.84
N ALA A 207 13.20 -3.46 9.94
CA ALA A 207 12.45 -4.39 10.79
C ALA A 207 12.49 -3.97 12.26
N GLN A 208 13.66 -3.58 12.79
CA GLN A 208 13.75 -3.05 14.14
C GLN A 208 12.97 -1.73 14.30
N GLN A 209 13.07 -0.82 13.33
CA GLN A 209 12.31 0.44 13.32
C GLN A 209 10.79 0.19 13.33
N TYR A 210 10.31 -0.82 12.61
CA TYR A 210 8.91 -1.23 12.64
C TYR A 210 8.47 -1.79 14.01
N LEU A 211 9.36 -2.49 14.71
CA LEU A 211 9.08 -3.05 16.03
C LEU A 211 9.03 -1.98 17.12
N THR A 212 10.00 -1.07 17.12
CA THR A 212 10.06 0.02 18.11
C THR A 212 8.99 1.06 17.80
N ARG A 213 8.65 1.25 16.52
CA ARG A 213 7.81 2.34 16.02
C ARG A 213 8.35 3.71 16.46
N GLU A 214 9.65 3.78 16.72
CA GLU A 214 10.35 5.02 17.09
C GLU A 214 10.60 5.84 15.84
N GLY A 215 10.16 7.10 15.85
CA GLY A 215 10.33 8.04 14.75
C GLY A 215 9.30 9.18 14.79
N PRO A 216 9.55 10.31 14.11
CA PRO A 216 8.67 11.47 14.14
C PRO A 216 7.37 11.17 13.41
N LYS A 217 6.34 10.78 14.19
CA LYS A 217 4.91 10.75 13.83
C LYS A 217 4.59 10.02 12.52
N GLN A 218 4.48 8.70 12.66
CA GLN A 218 3.26 7.90 12.40
C GLN A 218 3.43 6.67 11.51
N ALA A 219 4.57 6.44 10.84
CA ALA A 219 4.79 5.29 9.94
C ALA A 219 3.47 4.82 9.31
N ARG A 220 2.81 5.76 8.64
CA ARG A 220 1.39 5.69 8.25
C ARG A 220 1.08 4.41 7.49
N ALA A 221 2.01 3.95 6.65
CA ALA A 221 1.87 2.69 5.92
C ALA A 221 1.83 1.43 6.81
N TRP A 222 2.40 1.51 8.02
CA TRP A 222 2.43 0.42 9.00
C TRP A 222 1.24 0.44 9.96
N GLN A 223 0.40 1.48 9.91
CA GLN A 223 -0.79 1.58 10.75
C GLN A 223 -1.77 0.44 10.46
N GLY A 224 -2.17 -0.27 11.52
CA GLY A 224 -3.10 -1.39 11.42
C GLY A 224 -2.52 -2.66 10.80
N LEU A 225 -1.23 -2.68 10.43
CA LEU A 225 -0.58 -3.87 9.86
C LEU A 225 -0.46 -5.01 10.89
N ALA A 226 -0.14 -4.66 12.14
CA ALA A 226 -0.09 -5.60 13.26
C ALA A 226 -0.45 -4.94 14.60
N SER A 227 -0.98 -5.73 15.53
CA SER A 227 -0.97 -5.36 16.95
C SER A 227 0.46 -5.47 17.50
N HIS A 228 0.73 -4.85 18.65
CA HIS A 228 2.03 -4.98 19.33
C HIS A 228 2.41 -6.45 19.56
N SER A 229 1.43 -7.30 19.89
CA SER A 229 1.62 -8.73 20.14
C SER A 229 1.95 -9.56 18.89
N THR A 230 1.76 -9.04 17.68
CA THR A 230 2.05 -9.77 16.43
C THR A 230 3.12 -9.07 15.57
N ALA A 231 3.69 -7.96 16.04
CA ALA A 231 4.62 -7.16 15.26
C ALA A 231 5.92 -7.92 14.95
N LYS A 232 6.42 -8.72 15.91
CA LYS A 232 7.63 -9.55 15.73
C LYS A 232 7.47 -10.57 14.62
N GLU A 233 6.33 -11.24 14.57
CA GLU A 233 6.00 -12.23 13.55
C GLU A 233 5.88 -11.58 12.17
N VAL A 234 5.28 -10.39 12.09
CA VAL A 234 5.20 -9.63 10.82
C VAL A 234 6.57 -9.21 10.32
N ALA A 235 7.40 -8.64 11.21
CA ALA A 235 8.75 -8.22 10.86
C ALA A 235 9.58 -9.39 10.36
N LYS A 236 9.55 -10.52 11.10
CA LYS A 236 10.26 -11.74 10.69
C LYS A 236 9.74 -12.26 9.34
N ALA A 237 8.42 -12.35 9.16
CA ALA A 237 7.84 -12.81 7.90
C ALA A 237 8.16 -11.88 6.73
N ALA A 238 8.33 -10.58 6.96
CA ALA A 238 8.80 -9.66 5.93
C ALA A 238 10.23 -9.99 5.48
N LEU A 239 11.14 -10.21 6.44
CA LEU A 239 12.52 -10.61 6.16
C LEU A 239 12.60 -11.95 5.44
N ASP A 240 11.77 -12.92 5.84
CA ASP A 240 11.71 -14.26 5.20
C ASP A 240 11.22 -14.21 3.74
N ARG A 241 10.48 -13.16 3.35
CA ARG A 241 9.99 -12.96 1.97
C ARG A 241 10.99 -12.30 1.03
N LEU A 242 12.13 -11.83 1.56
CA LEU A 242 13.14 -11.10 0.81
C LEU A 242 14.23 -12.06 0.32
N VAL A 243 14.31 -12.23 -1.00
CA VAL A 243 15.39 -12.91 -1.70
C VAL A 243 16.29 -11.86 -2.35
N TYR A 244 17.60 -12.08 -2.37
CA TYR A 244 18.58 -11.12 -2.88
C TYR A 244 19.46 -11.85 -3.89
N THR A 245 19.56 -11.33 -5.10
CA THR A 245 20.32 -11.99 -6.17
C THR A 245 20.94 -10.96 -7.11
N THR A 246 22.02 -11.35 -7.78
CA THR A 246 22.61 -10.62 -8.90
C THR A 246 22.17 -11.19 -10.26
N ASP A 247 21.41 -12.28 -10.25
CA ASP A 247 20.94 -12.96 -11.45
C ASP A 247 19.55 -12.46 -11.85
N ALA A 248 19.45 -11.91 -13.07
CA ALA A 248 18.20 -11.38 -13.59
C ALA A 248 17.14 -12.47 -13.84
N ALA A 249 17.55 -13.68 -14.26
CA ALA A 249 16.62 -14.78 -14.48
C ALA A 249 16.02 -15.27 -13.15
N GLU A 250 16.84 -15.43 -12.12
CA GLU A 250 16.37 -15.79 -10.77
C GLU A 250 15.41 -14.73 -10.20
N ALA A 251 15.78 -13.45 -10.36
CA ALA A 251 14.97 -12.34 -9.87
C ALA A 251 13.60 -12.25 -10.57
N MET A 252 13.55 -12.59 -11.85
CA MET A 252 12.36 -12.47 -12.70
C MET A 252 11.46 -13.71 -12.70
N ASP A 253 11.95 -14.86 -12.22
CA ASP A 253 11.17 -16.09 -12.13
C ASP A 253 9.86 -15.88 -11.36
N GLY A 254 8.71 -16.05 -12.02
CA GLY A 254 7.39 -15.83 -11.43
C GLY A 254 7.08 -14.39 -10.99
N SER A 255 7.83 -13.39 -11.48
CA SER A 255 7.60 -11.98 -11.14
C SER A 255 6.33 -11.43 -11.80
N ASP A 256 5.41 -10.89 -10.99
CA ASP A 256 4.17 -10.27 -11.47
C ASP A 256 4.35 -8.76 -11.70
N LEU A 257 5.23 -8.11 -10.93
CA LEU A 257 5.53 -6.68 -11.03
C LEU A 257 7.01 -6.41 -10.82
N VAL A 258 7.61 -5.56 -11.65
CA VAL A 258 8.96 -5.03 -11.49
C VAL A 258 8.90 -3.58 -11.03
N SER A 259 9.57 -3.26 -9.93
CA SER A 259 9.83 -1.89 -9.48
C SER A 259 11.29 -1.51 -9.72
N GLU A 260 11.54 -0.71 -10.75
CA GLU A 260 12.88 -0.22 -11.09
C GLU A 260 13.27 1.00 -10.25
N ASN A 261 14.45 0.95 -9.63
CA ASN A 261 15.05 1.94 -8.73
C ASN A 261 16.56 2.14 -9.01
N VAL A 262 16.99 1.93 -10.25
CA VAL A 262 18.37 2.14 -10.73
C VAL A 262 18.66 3.63 -10.98
N PRO A 263 19.94 4.03 -11.18
CA PRO A 263 20.31 5.42 -11.36
C PRO A 263 19.48 6.18 -12.41
N GLU A 264 19.35 7.49 -12.19
CA GLU A 264 18.51 8.41 -12.97
C GLU A 264 19.16 8.78 -14.33
N ILE A 265 19.42 7.76 -15.15
CA ILE A 265 20.08 7.86 -16.46
C ILE A 265 19.26 7.02 -17.46
N VAL A 266 18.82 7.64 -18.56
CA VAL A 266 17.91 7.01 -19.54
C VAL A 266 18.51 5.73 -20.11
N GLU A 267 19.78 5.77 -20.48
CA GLU A 267 20.51 4.63 -21.07
C GLU A 267 20.60 3.46 -20.09
N VAL A 268 20.83 3.75 -18.80
CA VAL A 268 20.90 2.73 -17.74
C VAL A 268 19.54 2.09 -17.55
N LYS A 269 18.46 2.89 -17.44
CA LYS A 269 17.10 2.37 -17.28
C LYS A 269 16.67 1.53 -18.50
N ALA A 270 16.92 2.02 -19.71
CA ALA A 270 16.61 1.29 -20.93
C ALA A 270 17.37 -0.05 -21.02
N ALA A 271 18.68 -0.05 -20.69
CA ALA A 271 19.47 -1.28 -20.65
C ALA A 271 18.95 -2.27 -19.59
N THR A 272 18.59 -1.78 -18.40
CA THR A 272 17.97 -2.59 -17.34
C THR A 272 16.67 -3.23 -17.83
N TYR A 273 15.76 -2.45 -18.43
CA TYR A 273 14.49 -3.00 -18.92
C TYR A 273 14.67 -4.02 -20.05
N ASN A 274 15.59 -3.77 -20.98
CA ASN A 274 15.90 -4.73 -22.05
C ASN A 274 16.39 -6.06 -21.46
N ALA A 275 17.31 -6.02 -20.48
CA ALA A 275 17.84 -7.22 -19.83
C ALA A 275 16.74 -8.01 -19.09
N LEU A 276 15.87 -7.33 -18.34
CA LEU A 276 14.78 -7.98 -17.60
C LEU A 276 13.70 -8.55 -18.53
N SER A 277 13.48 -7.92 -19.68
CA SER A 277 12.41 -8.30 -20.59
C SER A 277 12.59 -9.68 -21.20
N ALA A 278 13.83 -10.14 -21.35
CA ALA A 278 14.15 -11.49 -21.81
C ALA A 278 13.68 -12.59 -20.83
N HIS A 279 13.48 -12.24 -19.56
CA HIS A 279 13.11 -13.19 -18.49
C HIS A 279 11.69 -12.97 -17.95
N ALA A 280 11.09 -11.80 -18.21
CA ALA A 280 9.73 -11.50 -17.77
C ALA A 280 8.67 -12.27 -18.57
N SER A 281 7.62 -12.71 -17.87
CA SER A 281 6.42 -13.22 -18.54
C SER A 281 5.75 -12.12 -19.37
N PRO A 282 4.90 -12.48 -20.36
CA PRO A 282 4.10 -11.50 -21.10
C PRO A 282 3.15 -10.68 -20.22
N GLU A 283 2.79 -11.18 -19.04
CA GLU A 283 1.82 -10.57 -18.13
C GLU A 283 2.46 -9.62 -17.11
N THR A 284 3.77 -9.74 -16.88
CA THR A 284 4.51 -8.96 -15.88
C THR A 284 4.38 -7.46 -16.13
N ILE A 285 4.03 -6.70 -15.09
CA ILE A 285 3.91 -5.24 -15.15
C ILE A 285 5.26 -4.62 -14.79
N PHE A 286 5.72 -3.66 -15.58
CA PHE A 286 6.93 -2.90 -15.26
C PHE A 286 6.55 -1.53 -14.69
N THR A 287 7.25 -1.11 -13.64
CA THR A 287 7.17 0.25 -13.10
C THR A 287 8.55 0.88 -12.96
N SER A 288 8.61 2.21 -13.07
CA SER A 288 9.80 3.00 -12.74
C SER A 288 9.52 3.91 -11.55
N ASN A 289 10.48 4.01 -10.64
CA ASN A 289 10.51 4.98 -9.54
C ASN A 289 11.31 6.24 -9.92
N SER A 290 11.50 6.52 -11.21
CA SER A 290 12.16 7.75 -11.66
C SER A 290 11.41 9.00 -11.18
N SER A 291 12.12 10.00 -10.67
CA SER A 291 11.54 11.24 -10.11
C SER A 291 11.50 12.38 -11.13
N THR A 292 12.34 12.32 -12.17
CA THR A 292 12.54 13.40 -13.14
C THR A 292 12.36 12.98 -14.59
N LEU A 293 12.70 11.73 -14.93
CA LEU A 293 12.55 11.21 -16.28
C LEU A 293 11.10 10.80 -16.54
N LEU A 294 10.65 10.97 -17.78
CA LEU A 294 9.31 10.57 -18.19
C LEU A 294 9.30 9.09 -18.59
N PRO A 295 8.30 8.30 -18.17
CA PRO A 295 8.19 6.90 -18.56
C PRO A 295 8.29 6.67 -20.08
N SER A 296 7.66 7.52 -20.89
CA SER A 296 7.71 7.43 -22.36
C SER A 296 9.12 7.46 -22.95
N GLN A 297 10.11 8.01 -22.25
CA GLN A 297 11.51 8.04 -22.73
C GLN A 297 12.14 6.65 -22.83
N PHE A 298 11.62 5.66 -22.10
CA PHE A 298 12.16 4.30 -22.08
C PHE A 298 11.07 3.21 -22.09
N ALA A 299 9.82 3.58 -22.37
CA ALA A 299 8.69 2.65 -22.47
C ALA A 299 8.92 1.55 -23.50
N GLU A 300 9.46 1.88 -24.68
CA GLU A 300 9.74 0.89 -25.74
C GLU A 300 10.84 -0.10 -25.35
N ALA A 301 11.84 0.33 -24.57
CA ALA A 301 12.91 -0.54 -24.07
C ALA A 301 12.41 -1.60 -23.06
N THR A 302 11.15 -1.49 -22.60
CA THR A 302 10.53 -2.55 -21.81
C THR A 302 10.07 -3.74 -22.67
N GLY A 303 9.96 -3.60 -23.99
CA GLY A 303 9.33 -4.60 -24.86
C GLY A 303 7.84 -4.85 -24.54
N ARG A 304 7.28 -4.15 -23.54
CA ARG A 304 5.90 -4.22 -23.08
C ARG A 304 5.38 -2.83 -22.69
N PRO A 305 5.47 -1.81 -23.58
CA PRO A 305 5.06 -0.43 -23.25
C PRO A 305 3.61 -0.37 -22.75
N ALA A 306 2.73 -1.23 -23.26
CA ALA A 306 1.34 -1.37 -22.82
C ALA A 306 1.18 -1.78 -21.35
N ARG A 307 2.19 -2.45 -20.76
CA ARG A 307 2.24 -2.91 -19.36
C ARG A 307 3.28 -2.17 -18.53
N PHE A 308 3.57 -0.93 -18.92
CA PHE A 308 4.56 -0.10 -18.27
C PHE A 308 3.95 1.24 -17.84
N CYS A 309 4.26 1.69 -16.63
CA CYS A 309 3.93 3.02 -16.12
C CYS A 309 4.95 3.43 -15.04
N ALA A 310 4.85 4.64 -14.50
CA ALA A 310 5.61 5.00 -13.31
C ALA A 310 4.85 4.70 -12.01
N LEU A 311 5.60 4.40 -10.96
CA LEU A 311 5.16 4.34 -9.57
C LEU A 311 6.24 5.00 -8.72
N HIS A 312 6.05 6.29 -8.44
CA HIS A 312 7.03 7.12 -7.75
C HIS A 312 6.73 7.20 -6.24
N PHE A 313 7.79 7.14 -5.43
CA PHE A 313 7.73 7.16 -3.97
C PHE A 313 8.57 8.32 -3.39
N ALA A 314 8.15 8.84 -2.24
CA ALA A 314 8.94 9.79 -1.45
C ALA A 314 9.97 9.06 -0.56
N ASN A 315 11.02 9.74 -0.08
CA ASN A 315 11.90 9.17 0.94
C ASN A 315 11.17 8.96 2.27
N GLY A 316 11.47 7.85 2.96
CA GLY A 316 10.75 7.47 4.19
C GLY A 316 9.34 7.01 3.86
N ILE A 317 9.21 6.06 2.93
CA ILE A 317 7.93 5.67 2.31
C ILE A 317 6.85 5.21 3.29
N TRP A 318 7.22 4.76 4.49
CA TRP A 318 6.25 4.42 5.51
C TRP A 318 5.65 5.67 6.17
N ASP A 319 6.40 6.75 6.31
CA ASP A 319 5.94 8.03 6.87
C ASP A 319 5.26 8.89 5.80
N ALA A 320 5.99 9.17 4.71
CA ALA A 320 5.50 9.86 3.53
C ALA A 320 4.89 8.85 2.54
N ASN A 321 3.83 8.15 2.98
CA ASN A 321 3.24 7.02 2.28
C ASN A 321 2.43 7.36 1.03
N ILE A 322 2.94 8.24 0.17
CA ILE A 322 2.38 8.49 -1.16
C ILE A 322 2.94 7.48 -2.17
N GLY A 323 2.14 7.14 -3.17
CA GLY A 323 2.59 6.43 -4.36
C GLY A 323 1.99 7.09 -5.59
N GLU A 324 2.79 7.85 -6.33
CA GLU A 324 2.34 8.55 -7.53
C GLU A 324 2.39 7.63 -8.74
N VAL A 325 1.21 7.22 -9.23
CA VAL A 325 1.09 6.36 -10.42
C VAL A 325 0.87 7.23 -11.63
N MET A 326 1.76 7.12 -12.62
CA MET A 326 1.72 7.95 -13.83
C MET A 326 1.74 7.09 -15.08
N ALA A 327 0.68 7.20 -15.88
CA ALA A 327 0.60 6.55 -17.19
C ALA A 327 1.37 7.36 -18.24
N HIS A 328 2.00 6.65 -19.18
CA HIS A 328 2.39 7.22 -20.47
C HIS A 328 1.30 6.94 -21.52
N PRO A 329 1.33 7.58 -22.70
CA PRO A 329 0.27 7.42 -23.71
C PRO A 329 -0.03 5.99 -24.14
N GLY A 330 0.96 5.08 -24.05
CA GLY A 330 0.79 3.67 -24.38
C GLY A 330 0.37 2.77 -23.22
N THR A 331 0.35 3.26 -21.97
CA THR A 331 -0.05 2.45 -20.80
C THR A 331 -1.52 2.04 -20.93
N LYS A 332 -1.80 0.74 -20.80
CA LYS A 332 -3.17 0.24 -20.77
C LYS A 332 -3.91 0.67 -19.49
N PRO A 333 -5.18 1.11 -19.56
CA PRO A 333 -5.94 1.53 -18.39
C PRO A 333 -5.99 0.47 -17.27
N GLU A 334 -6.13 -0.81 -17.63
CA GLU A 334 -6.16 -1.91 -16.66
C GLU A 334 -4.82 -2.07 -15.90
N VAL A 335 -3.69 -1.76 -16.54
CA VAL A 335 -2.38 -1.80 -15.90
C VAL A 335 -2.23 -0.62 -14.94
N PHE A 336 -2.63 0.58 -15.36
CA PHE A 336 -2.66 1.75 -14.50
C PHE A 336 -3.49 1.48 -13.22
N GLU A 337 -4.71 0.95 -13.38
CA GLU A 337 -5.55 0.59 -12.24
C GLU A 337 -4.94 -0.51 -11.37
N ARG A 338 -4.27 -1.51 -11.97
CA ARG A 338 -3.61 -2.56 -11.20
C ARG A 338 -2.46 -2.03 -10.35
N VAL A 339 -1.67 -1.08 -10.87
CA VAL A 339 -0.57 -0.44 -10.14
C VAL A 339 -1.10 0.50 -9.05
N VAL A 340 -2.18 1.24 -9.33
CA VAL A 340 -2.90 2.00 -8.28
C VAL A 340 -3.37 1.09 -7.16
N GLN A 341 -3.90 -0.09 -7.50
CA GLN A 341 -4.33 -1.06 -6.51
C GLN A 341 -3.14 -1.64 -5.74
N PHE A 342 -2.04 -1.97 -6.42
CA PHE A 342 -0.81 -2.43 -5.78
C PHE A 342 -0.29 -1.42 -4.75
N ALA A 343 -0.24 -0.13 -5.10
CA ALA A 343 0.16 0.93 -4.17
C ALA A 343 -0.68 0.92 -2.88
N LYS A 344 -2.01 0.72 -2.98
CA LYS A 344 -2.89 0.59 -1.80
C LYS A 344 -2.58 -0.67 -0.99
N GLU A 345 -2.31 -1.79 -1.67
CA GLU A 345 -2.02 -3.07 -1.04
C GLU A 345 -0.74 -3.01 -0.20
N ILE A 346 0.25 -2.22 -0.63
CA ILE A 346 1.48 -1.96 0.13
C ILE A 346 1.39 -0.79 1.13
N GLY A 347 0.18 -0.27 1.39
CA GLY A 347 -0.07 0.76 2.40
C GLY A 347 0.18 2.20 1.96
N MET A 348 0.34 2.44 0.67
CA MET A 348 0.44 3.81 0.13
C MET A 348 -0.93 4.43 -0.11
N VAL A 349 -0.95 5.76 -0.14
CA VAL A 349 -2.01 6.59 -0.70
C VAL A 349 -1.68 6.81 -2.17
N PRO A 350 -2.38 6.13 -3.10
CA PRO A 350 -2.10 6.30 -4.51
C PRO A 350 -2.56 7.67 -5.00
N LEU A 351 -1.66 8.40 -5.64
CA LEU A 351 -1.96 9.64 -6.33
C LEU A 351 -1.93 9.37 -7.83
N ARG A 352 -2.94 9.83 -8.56
CA ARG A 352 -3.15 9.49 -9.97
C ARG A 352 -2.65 10.61 -10.87
N CYS A 353 -1.59 10.37 -11.62
CA CYS A 353 -1.09 11.25 -12.66
C CYS A 353 -1.62 10.76 -14.02
N HIS A 354 -2.70 11.37 -14.50
CA HIS A 354 -3.38 10.99 -15.75
C HIS A 354 -2.58 11.31 -17.02
N LYS A 355 -1.57 12.18 -16.91
CA LYS A 355 -0.65 12.55 -17.99
C LYS A 355 0.75 12.55 -17.44
N GLU A 356 1.70 12.35 -18.35
CA GLU A 356 3.11 12.49 -18.04
C GLU A 356 3.44 13.91 -17.61
N GLN A 357 4.12 14.02 -16.47
CA GLN A 357 4.56 15.26 -15.87
C GLN A 357 5.89 14.98 -15.17
N SER A 358 6.96 15.66 -15.61
CA SER A 358 8.23 15.60 -14.88
C SER A 358 8.02 16.19 -13.49
N GLY A 359 8.47 15.48 -12.46
CA GLY A 359 8.21 15.84 -11.08
C GLY A 359 6.81 15.52 -10.54
N TYR A 360 5.98 14.78 -11.30
CA TYR A 360 4.68 14.28 -10.83
C TYR A 360 3.81 15.39 -10.22
N ILE A 361 3.12 15.12 -9.11
CA ILE A 361 2.36 16.11 -8.35
C ILE A 361 3.29 16.75 -7.32
N ILE A 362 3.97 15.93 -6.51
CA ILE A 362 4.67 16.43 -5.33
C ILE A 362 5.89 17.27 -5.69
N ASN A 363 6.75 16.84 -6.64
CA ASN A 363 7.94 17.62 -6.98
C ASN A 363 7.58 18.85 -7.83
N THR A 364 6.50 18.78 -8.62
CA THR A 364 5.95 19.96 -9.32
C THR A 364 5.50 21.05 -8.35
N LEU A 365 4.95 20.69 -7.19
CA LEU A 365 4.59 21.64 -6.14
C LEU A 365 5.80 22.05 -5.28
N LEU A 366 6.62 21.06 -4.90
CA LEU A 366 7.70 21.23 -3.94
C LEU A 366 8.86 22.04 -4.51
N VAL A 367 9.35 21.72 -5.72
CA VAL A 367 10.57 22.32 -6.26
C VAL A 367 10.43 23.84 -6.47
N PRO A 368 9.36 24.38 -7.09
CA PRO A 368 9.20 25.83 -7.23
C PRO A 368 9.12 26.54 -5.88
N TRP A 369 8.48 25.91 -4.90
CA TRP A 369 8.37 26.46 -3.55
C TRP A 369 9.72 26.50 -2.83
N LEU A 370 10.50 25.43 -2.87
CA LEU A 370 11.88 25.41 -2.34
C LEU A 370 12.76 26.43 -3.04
N ASN A 371 12.62 26.59 -4.36
CA ASN A 371 13.39 27.58 -5.12
C ASN A 371 13.02 29.03 -4.73
N ALA A 372 11.74 29.32 -4.50
CA ALA A 372 11.31 30.63 -4.02
C ALA A 372 11.89 30.95 -2.64
N ALA A 373 11.86 29.98 -1.72
CA ALA A 373 12.46 30.09 -0.40
C ALA A 373 13.97 30.33 -0.47
N GLN A 374 14.68 29.53 -1.29
CA GLN A 374 16.11 29.71 -1.53
C GLN A 374 16.43 31.10 -2.09
N THR A 375 15.62 31.59 -3.03
CA THR A 375 15.82 32.90 -3.67
C THR A 375 15.80 34.05 -2.66
N LEU A 376 14.90 33.99 -1.68
CA LEU A 376 14.82 35.00 -0.62
C LEU A 376 16.13 35.05 0.19
N VAL A 377 16.65 33.88 0.56
CA VAL A 377 17.90 33.74 1.31
C VAL A 377 19.10 34.18 0.45
N THR A 378 19.19 33.72 -0.80
CA THR A 378 20.27 34.07 -1.72
C THR A 378 20.36 35.57 -1.99
N LYS A 379 19.21 36.26 -2.05
CA LYS A 379 19.15 37.73 -2.21
C LYS A 379 19.37 38.51 -0.91
N GLY A 380 19.48 37.83 0.23
CA GLY A 380 19.59 38.46 1.54
C GLY A 380 18.33 39.25 1.94
N VAL A 381 17.16 38.88 1.42
CA VAL A 381 15.88 39.55 1.74
C VAL A 381 15.48 39.29 3.19
N CYS A 382 15.77 38.09 3.69
CA CYS A 382 15.47 37.66 5.05
C CYS A 382 16.39 36.50 5.48
N THR A 383 16.35 36.17 6.77
CA THR A 383 17.07 35.01 7.31
C THR A 383 16.40 33.70 6.91
N THR A 384 17.14 32.58 7.01
CA THR A 384 16.61 31.23 6.84
C THR A 384 15.43 30.99 7.81
N GLU A 385 15.62 31.39 9.06
CA GLU A 385 14.67 31.26 10.15
C GLU A 385 13.37 32.01 9.85
N ASP A 386 13.44 33.23 9.33
CA ASP A 386 12.25 34.01 8.97
C ASP A 386 11.43 33.37 7.86
N VAL A 387 12.08 32.76 6.85
CA VAL A 387 11.36 32.06 5.77
C VAL A 387 10.58 30.87 6.33
N ASP A 388 11.25 30.00 7.09
CA ASP A 388 10.62 28.81 7.66
C ASP A 388 9.57 29.17 8.71
N ARG A 389 9.79 30.23 9.49
CA ARG A 389 8.83 30.77 10.47
C ARG A 389 7.58 31.32 9.80
N ALA A 390 7.74 32.14 8.77
CA ALA A 390 6.62 32.69 8.02
C ALA A 390 5.76 31.57 7.41
N TRP A 391 6.41 30.55 6.84
CA TRP A 391 5.72 29.36 6.37
C TRP A 391 4.96 28.64 7.49
N ALA A 392 5.65 28.38 8.60
CA ALA A 392 5.07 27.63 9.70
C ALA A 392 3.81 28.29 10.28
N ILE A 393 3.87 29.61 10.52
CA ILE A 393 2.75 30.40 11.04
C ILE A 393 1.57 30.40 10.05
N CYS A 394 1.82 30.70 8.78
CA CYS A 394 0.75 30.85 7.78
C CYS A 394 -0.01 29.55 7.49
N PHE A 395 0.67 28.39 7.57
CA PHE A 395 0.07 27.09 7.28
C PHE A 395 -0.25 26.26 8.53
N GLY A 396 -0.15 26.85 9.72
CA GLY A 396 -0.49 26.20 10.99
C GLY A 396 0.40 25.00 11.33
N ILE A 397 1.64 25.01 10.85
CA ILE A 397 2.64 23.96 11.05
C ILE A 397 3.34 24.24 12.38
N VAL A 398 3.17 23.38 13.38
CA VAL A 398 3.65 23.63 14.77
C VAL A 398 4.63 22.55 15.25
N ASN A 399 5.71 22.98 15.92
CA ASN A 399 6.55 22.22 16.86
C ASN A 399 6.90 20.76 16.48
N SER A 400 7.21 20.48 15.21
CA SER A 400 7.87 19.24 14.74
C SER A 400 8.14 19.25 13.24
N ASP A 401 7.45 20.14 12.53
CA ASP A 401 7.35 20.10 11.09
C ASP A 401 8.16 21.25 10.49
N LYS A 402 8.87 20.93 9.41
CA LYS A 402 9.99 21.73 8.89
C LYS A 402 9.46 22.68 7.83
N GLY A 403 10.01 23.89 7.78
CA GLY A 403 9.77 24.79 6.66
C GLY A 403 10.60 24.40 5.42
N PRO A 404 10.53 25.20 4.35
CA PRO A 404 11.19 24.87 3.09
C PRO A 404 12.70 24.67 3.23
N LEU A 405 13.40 25.49 4.02
CA LEU A 405 14.85 25.37 4.18
C LEU A 405 15.21 24.16 5.05
N GLY A 406 14.40 23.85 6.06
CA GLY A 406 14.52 22.59 6.80
C GLY A 406 14.23 21.34 5.96
N ILE A 407 13.35 21.44 4.96
CA ILE A 407 13.13 20.36 3.97
C ILE A 407 14.32 20.23 3.03
N MET A 408 14.94 21.33 2.61
CA MET A 408 16.18 21.27 1.83
C MET A 408 17.31 20.55 2.57
N ASP A 409 17.44 20.77 3.89
CA ASP A 409 18.40 20.03 4.70
C ASP A 409 18.09 18.52 4.75
N MET A 410 16.82 18.13 4.75
CA MET A 410 16.44 16.71 4.64
C MET A 410 16.77 16.09 3.29
N ILE A 411 16.51 16.83 2.20
CA ILE A 411 16.81 16.41 0.83
C ILE A 411 18.34 16.28 0.65
N GLY A 412 19.10 17.12 1.34
CA GLY A 412 20.55 17.21 1.26
C GLY A 412 20.98 18.29 0.26
N GLN A 413 21.97 19.07 0.68
CA GLN A 413 22.37 20.28 -0.05
C GLN A 413 23.03 19.99 -1.40
N GLY A 414 23.67 18.82 -1.54
CA GLY A 414 24.24 18.38 -2.82
C GLY A 414 23.16 18.15 -3.88
N THR A 415 22.06 17.50 -3.48
CA THR A 415 20.91 17.26 -4.36
C THR A 415 20.25 18.58 -4.76
N ALA A 416 19.99 19.46 -3.79
CA ALA A 416 19.39 20.77 -4.04
C ALA A 416 20.25 21.63 -4.99
N HIS A 417 21.56 21.68 -4.75
CA HIS A 417 22.52 22.36 -5.64
C HIS A 417 22.44 21.81 -7.08
N ASN A 418 22.46 20.50 -7.24
CA ASN A 418 22.46 19.88 -8.57
C ASN A 418 21.17 20.17 -9.35
N VAL A 419 20.02 20.14 -8.68
CA VAL A 419 18.72 20.51 -9.27
C VAL A 419 18.73 21.96 -9.73
N LEU A 420 19.12 22.90 -8.87
CA LEU A 420 19.15 24.33 -9.20
C LEU A 420 20.15 24.65 -10.32
N LYS A 421 21.34 24.03 -10.28
CA LYS A 421 22.36 24.17 -11.33
C LYS A 421 21.87 23.63 -12.67
N TYR A 422 21.22 22.46 -12.68
CA TYR A 422 20.68 21.87 -13.89
C TYR A 422 19.62 22.78 -14.53
N TRP A 423 18.64 23.24 -13.75
CA TRP A 423 17.58 24.09 -14.29
C TRP A 423 18.06 25.50 -14.63
N GLY A 424 19.00 26.07 -13.87
CA GLY A 424 19.64 27.34 -14.21
C GLY A 424 20.36 27.30 -15.56
N ALA A 425 20.98 26.16 -15.90
CA ALA A 425 21.62 25.97 -17.20
C ALA A 425 20.63 25.65 -18.34
N ASN A 426 19.62 24.81 -18.08
CA ASN A 426 18.69 24.34 -19.12
C ASN A 426 17.52 25.30 -19.42
N LEU A 427 17.10 26.13 -18.45
CA LEU A 427 16.06 27.16 -18.62
C LEU A 427 16.65 28.59 -18.74
N PRO A 428 17.93 28.69 -19.09
CA PRO A 428 18.79 29.86 -18.82
C PRO A 428 18.32 30.82 -17.71
N ASP A 429 18.01 30.29 -16.52
CA ASP A 429 17.50 31.07 -15.39
C ASP A 429 18.67 31.54 -14.50
N ALA A 430 19.05 32.80 -14.65
CA ALA A 430 20.14 33.42 -13.89
C ALA A 430 19.89 33.40 -12.37
N GLN A 431 18.63 33.42 -11.92
CA GLN A 431 18.32 33.36 -10.49
C GLN A 431 18.55 31.96 -9.94
N MET A 432 18.17 30.91 -10.68
CA MET A 432 18.45 29.53 -10.28
C MET A 432 19.96 29.24 -10.24
N ALA A 433 20.72 29.78 -11.19
CA ALA A 433 22.17 29.68 -11.17
C ALA A 433 22.77 30.37 -9.92
N ALA A 434 22.32 31.58 -9.60
CA ALA A 434 22.74 32.28 -8.38
C ALA A 434 22.38 31.52 -7.09
N ASN A 435 21.21 30.87 -7.06
CA ASN A 435 20.79 30.03 -5.95
C ASN A 435 21.70 28.80 -5.79
N ALA A 436 22.08 28.16 -6.90
CA ALA A 436 23.03 27.05 -6.87
C ALA A 436 24.41 27.51 -6.35
N ASP A 437 24.93 28.63 -6.85
CA ASP A 437 26.21 29.19 -6.40
C ASP A 437 26.19 29.53 -4.91
N TYR A 438 25.07 30.06 -4.40
CA TYR A 438 24.88 30.30 -2.98
C TYR A 438 25.01 29.02 -2.16
N ILE A 439 24.25 27.96 -2.52
CA ILE A 439 24.31 26.67 -1.80
C ILE A 439 25.73 26.10 -1.85
N LYS A 440 26.40 26.19 -3.01
CA LYS A 440 27.78 25.73 -3.15
C LYS A 440 28.69 26.45 -2.15
N LYS A 441 28.72 27.77 -2.18
CA LYS A 441 29.66 28.60 -1.41
C LYS A 441 29.34 28.62 0.09
N GLU A 442 28.07 28.78 0.44
CA GLU A 442 27.66 29.01 1.81
C GLU A 442 27.38 27.73 2.59
N LEU A 443 27.15 26.61 1.90
CA LEU A 443 26.85 25.32 2.52
C LEU A 443 27.87 24.24 2.15
N LEU A 444 27.95 23.84 0.88
CA LEU A 444 28.76 22.68 0.46
C LEU A 444 30.25 22.87 0.71
N ASP A 445 30.82 24.01 0.31
CA ASP A 445 32.23 24.33 0.50
C ASP A 445 32.60 24.47 1.99
N LYS A 446 31.61 24.63 2.86
CA LYS A 446 31.75 24.69 4.33
C LYS A 446 31.42 23.37 5.02
N GLY A 447 31.17 22.29 4.26
CA GLY A 447 30.83 20.97 4.79
C GLY A 447 29.44 20.86 5.40
N LYS A 448 28.54 21.82 5.15
CA LYS A 448 27.16 21.83 5.62
C LYS A 448 26.26 21.09 4.64
N LEU A 449 26.18 19.78 4.77
CA LEU A 449 25.52 18.90 3.79
C LEU A 449 24.00 18.72 4.03
N GLY A 450 23.49 19.13 5.19
CA GLY A 450 22.17 18.73 5.66
C GLY A 450 22.19 17.33 6.27
N LEU A 451 21.02 16.69 6.41
CA LEU A 451 20.87 15.37 7.04
C LEU A 451 21.25 14.21 6.11
N CYS A 452 21.07 14.33 4.79
CA CYS A 452 21.40 13.30 3.80
C CYS A 452 20.99 11.87 4.20
N GLY A 453 19.74 11.68 4.64
CA GLY A 453 19.23 10.37 5.08
C GLY A 453 19.46 10.03 6.56
N GLY A 454 20.00 10.97 7.34
CA GLY A 454 20.14 10.86 8.79
C GLY A 454 18.87 11.14 9.60
N ASP A 455 18.88 10.70 10.86
CA ASP A 455 17.82 10.95 11.84
C ASP A 455 17.93 12.39 12.39
N PRO A 456 16.93 13.27 12.14
CA PRO A 456 16.93 14.66 12.57
C PRO A 456 16.96 14.84 14.10
N ASP A 457 16.72 13.78 14.87
CA ASP A 457 16.69 13.79 16.33
C ASP A 457 17.96 13.19 16.96
N LYS A 458 18.83 12.54 16.16
CA LYS A 458 20.01 11.83 16.68
C LYS A 458 21.31 12.22 16.00
N ASP A 459 21.25 12.56 14.72
CA ASP A 459 22.45 12.76 13.92
C ASP A 459 23.02 14.17 14.05
N LYS A 460 24.34 14.25 14.23
CA LYS A 460 25.09 15.50 14.23
C LYS A 460 25.35 15.92 12.79
N ALA A 461 24.36 16.58 12.19
CA ALA A 461 24.43 17.14 10.85
C ALA A 461 24.35 18.67 10.89
N THR A 462 24.88 19.32 9.85
CA THR A 462 24.75 20.77 9.68
C THR A 462 24.36 21.09 8.24
N GLY A 463 23.48 22.07 8.08
CA GLY A 463 22.95 22.55 6.82
C GLY A 463 22.59 24.03 6.95
N TYR A 464 21.38 24.38 6.56
CA TYR A 464 20.72 25.61 7.01
C TYR A 464 20.58 25.64 8.53
N TYR A 465 20.35 24.47 9.14
CA TYR A 465 20.20 24.32 10.58
C TYR A 465 21.21 23.33 11.16
N ASN A 466 21.33 23.34 12.48
CA ASN A 466 22.16 22.39 13.23
C ASN A 466 21.30 21.26 13.78
N TYR A 467 21.74 20.01 13.60
CA TYR A 467 21.03 18.83 14.10
C TYR A 467 21.80 18.19 15.27
N PRO A 468 21.10 17.59 16.25
CA PRO A 468 19.66 17.26 16.26
C PRO A 468 18.72 18.38 16.73
N ASN A 469 19.25 19.59 17.01
CA ASN A 469 18.51 20.70 17.61
C ASN A 469 18.34 21.89 16.64
N PRO A 470 17.61 21.74 15.53
CA PRO A 470 17.38 22.84 14.61
C PRO A 470 16.49 23.91 15.27
N ALA A 471 16.71 25.18 14.94
CA ALA A 471 16.06 26.32 15.59
C ALA A 471 14.52 26.22 15.61
N TRP A 472 13.88 25.68 14.56
CA TRP A 472 12.42 25.51 14.52
C TRP A 472 11.84 24.54 15.56
N LYS A 473 12.67 23.74 16.24
CA LYS A 473 12.22 22.91 17.38
C LYS A 473 12.12 23.70 18.68
N ASN A 474 12.68 24.91 18.75
CA ASN A 474 12.49 25.77 19.91
C ASN A 474 11.01 26.16 20.02
N ARG A 475 10.46 26.06 21.24
CA ARG A 475 9.06 26.43 21.52
C ARG A 475 8.77 27.89 21.21
N ASP A 476 9.80 28.73 21.30
CA ASP A 476 9.70 30.17 21.06
C ASP A 476 10.05 30.56 19.62
N PHE A 477 10.39 29.60 18.75
CA PHE A 477 10.75 29.87 17.36
C PHE A 477 9.67 30.70 16.65
N LEU A 478 8.39 30.33 16.81
CA LEU A 478 7.27 31.03 16.16
C LEU A 478 7.00 32.42 16.74
N ASN A 479 7.53 32.73 17.92
CA ASN A 479 7.36 34.03 18.58
C ASN A 479 8.35 35.08 18.05
N GLY A 480 9.35 34.68 17.26
CA GLY A 480 10.34 35.59 16.68
C GLY A 480 11.24 36.26 17.73
N THR A 481 11.44 35.62 18.87
CA THR A 481 12.19 36.16 20.02
C THR A 481 13.67 35.77 20.03
N GLU A 482 14.16 35.14 18.97
CA GLU A 482 15.55 34.66 18.82
C GLU A 482 16.46 35.67 18.14
#